data_AF-A0A2S2P3Q5-F1
#
_entry.id   AF-A0A2S2P3Q5-F1
#
_cell.length_a   1.000
_cell.length_b   1.000
_cell.length_c   1.000
_cell.angle_alpha   90.00
_cell.angle_beta   90.00
_cell.angle_gamma   90.00
#
_symmetry.space_group_name_H-M   'P 1'
#
loop_
_entity.id
_entity.type
_entity.pdbx_description
1 polymer ?
#
loop_
_entity_poly.entity_id
_entity_poly.type
_entity_poly.pdbx_seq_one_letter_code
_entity_poly.pdbx_strand_id
1 'polypeptide(L)'
;AEQYPTISKVIPLIRGLQTSLNGKNPKTCLGQFVKQNLLANISKRFESIEKQTLVPYFSRATLLDLRCKKAAFAVESNATEAEKIIISEIASLMHYDAETESEMPTGHGKKNNSDNLWTFLIDKVNNVQSNSTSSSSAIALMKQYMNMPYQHLNCNIVEY
;
A
#
# COMPACT_ATOMS: atom_id res chain seq x y z
N ALA A 1 -12.10 -11.86 15.75
CA ALA A 1 -10.68 -12.07 15.40
C ALA A 1 -10.62 -12.84 14.10
N GLU A 2 -9.73 -12.46 13.18
CA GLU A 2 -9.52 -13.21 11.92
C GLU A 2 -9.27 -14.70 12.20
N GLN A 3 -9.95 -15.55 11.43
CA GLN A 3 -9.85 -17.00 11.58
C GLN A 3 -8.56 -17.56 10.96
N TYR A 4 -7.90 -16.81 10.07
CA TYR A 4 -6.67 -17.21 9.38
C TYR A 4 -5.60 -16.10 9.38
N PRO A 5 -4.31 -16.45 9.54
CA PRO A 5 -3.23 -15.48 9.40
C PRO A 5 -3.15 -14.99 7.95
N THR A 6 -3.19 -13.67 7.78
CA THR A 6 -3.01 -12.99 6.50
C THR A 6 -1.53 -12.73 6.21
N ILE A 7 -1.16 -12.62 4.92
CA ILE A 7 0.21 -12.31 4.52
C ILE A 7 0.71 -10.95 5.04
N SER A 8 -0.21 -10.02 5.36
CA SER A 8 0.08 -8.73 5.97
C SER A 8 0.69 -8.81 7.38
N LYS A 9 0.51 -9.94 8.07
CA LYS A 9 1.07 -10.17 9.41
C LYS A 9 2.52 -10.67 9.40
N VAL A 10 3.05 -11.08 8.24
CA VAL A 10 4.37 -11.72 8.16
C VAL A 10 5.50 -10.77 8.61
N ILE A 11 5.54 -9.55 8.07
CA ILE A 11 6.55 -8.55 8.45
C ILE A 11 6.43 -8.17 9.95
N PRO A 12 5.23 -7.79 10.47
CA PRO A 12 5.05 -7.53 11.89
C PRO A 12 5.47 -8.68 12.80
N LEU A 13 5.19 -9.93 12.43
CA LEU A 13 5.55 -11.11 13.22
C LEU A 13 7.06 -11.33 13.28
N ILE A 14 7.75 -11.23 12.14
CA ILE A 14 9.22 -11.36 12.09
C ILE A 14 9.85 -10.26 12.95
N ARG A 15 9.37 -9.03 12.83
CA ARG A 15 9.87 -7.90 13.62
C ARG A 15 9.59 -8.05 15.11
N GLY A 16 8.38 -8.50 15.47
CA GLY A 16 8.01 -8.80 16.85
C GLY A 16 8.90 -9.89 17.45
N LEU A 17 9.21 -10.94 16.67
CA LEU A 17 10.14 -12.00 17.06
C LEU A 17 11.56 -11.46 17.29
N GLN A 18 12.10 -10.68 16.35
CA GLN A 18 13.42 -10.05 16.49
C GLN A 18 13.50 -9.14 17.72
N THR A 19 12.47 -8.31 17.93
CA THR A 19 12.37 -7.39 19.07
C THR A 19 12.31 -8.16 20.39
N SER A 20 11.47 -9.19 20.46
CA SER A 20 11.34 -10.05 21.63
C SER A 20 12.66 -10.74 21.97
N LEU A 21 13.33 -11.35 20.97
CA LEU A 21 14.62 -12.01 21.17
C LEU A 21 15.71 -11.03 21.61
N ASN A 22 15.78 -9.84 21.01
CA ASN A 22 16.73 -8.81 21.40
C ASN A 22 16.55 -8.37 22.86
N GLY A 23 15.30 -8.27 23.33
CA GLY A 23 14.98 -7.95 24.72
C GLY A 23 15.27 -9.06 25.74
N LYS A 24 15.55 -10.30 25.32
CA LYS A 24 15.91 -11.38 26.25
C LYS A 24 17.38 -11.31 26.63
N ASN A 25 17.68 -11.38 27.93
CA ASN A 25 19.05 -11.39 28.46
C ASN A 25 19.37 -12.72 29.16
N PRO A 26 19.70 -13.80 28.40
CA PRO A 26 20.06 -15.08 28.99
C PRO A 26 21.35 -14.98 29.81
N LYS A 27 21.33 -15.55 31.01
CA LYS A 27 22.46 -15.54 31.96
C LYS A 27 23.49 -16.63 31.70
N THR A 28 23.13 -17.68 30.96
CA THR A 28 24.01 -18.82 30.68
C THR A 28 24.69 -18.66 29.33
N CYS A 29 25.91 -19.19 29.19
CA CYS A 29 26.65 -19.19 27.93
C CYS A 29 25.85 -19.89 26.81
N LEU A 30 25.21 -21.02 27.12
CA LEU A 30 24.35 -21.73 26.18
C LEU A 30 23.16 -20.87 25.73
N GLY A 31 22.51 -20.16 26.66
CA GLY A 31 21.39 -19.27 26.32
C GLY A 31 21.80 -18.11 25.42
N GLN A 32 22.98 -17.53 25.66
CA GLN A 32 23.55 -16.48 24.80
C GLN A 32 23.86 -17.02 23.39
N PHE A 33 24.46 -18.20 23.31
CA PHE A 33 24.73 -18.88 22.04
C PHE A 33 23.45 -19.16 21.24
N VAL A 34 22.40 -19.68 21.89
CA VAL A 34 21.10 -19.92 21.24
C VAL A 34 20.47 -18.61 20.76
N LYS A 35 20.48 -17.54 21.58
CA LYS A 35 19.96 -16.22 21.19
C LYS A 35 20.68 -15.70 19.94
N GLN A 36 22.01 -15.73 19.93
CA GLN A 36 22.81 -15.22 18.80
C GLN A 36 22.54 -16.02 17.52
N ASN A 37 22.50 -17.36 17.62
CA ASN A 37 22.21 -18.21 16.48
C ASN A 37 20.79 -17.99 15.93
N LEU A 38 19.79 -17.85 16.80
CA LEU A 38 18.42 -17.58 16.35
C LEU A 38 18.34 -16.24 15.63
N LEU A 39 18.93 -15.17 16.19
CA LEU A 39 18.96 -13.86 15.54
C LEU A 39 19.66 -13.93 14.18
N ALA A 40 20.82 -14.58 14.09
CA ALA A 40 21.55 -14.75 12.82
C ALA A 40 20.73 -15.50 11.77
N ASN A 41 20.06 -16.60 12.15
CA ASN A 41 19.23 -17.38 11.24
C ASN A 41 17.97 -16.63 10.79
N ILE A 42 17.30 -15.89 11.69
CA ILE A 42 16.13 -15.07 11.36
C ILE A 42 16.54 -13.97 10.38
N SER A 43 17.61 -13.22 10.68
CA SER A 43 18.09 -12.15 9.81
C SER A 43 18.47 -12.69 8.43
N LYS A 44 19.19 -13.82 8.36
CA LYS A 44 19.56 -14.45 7.09
C LYS A 44 18.35 -14.93 6.29
N ARG A 45 17.39 -15.57 6.96
CA ARG A 45 16.21 -16.16 6.30
C ARG A 45 15.24 -15.11 5.78
N PHE A 46 15.14 -13.96 6.44
CA PHE A 46 14.14 -12.92 6.15
C PHE A 46 14.73 -11.58 5.72
N GLU A 47 16.02 -11.52 5.35
CA GLU A 47 16.72 -10.28 4.97
C GLU A 47 15.99 -9.46 3.88
N SER A 48 15.36 -10.14 2.93
CA SER A 48 14.70 -9.52 1.77
C SER A 48 13.19 -9.42 1.91
N ILE A 49 12.61 -9.79 3.06
CA ILE A 49 11.16 -9.92 3.23
C ILE A 49 10.40 -8.61 3.01
N GLU A 50 11.05 -7.47 3.32
CA GLU A 50 10.49 -6.13 3.12
C GLU A 50 10.78 -5.55 1.72
N LYS A 51 11.68 -6.16 0.94
CA LYS A 51 12.15 -5.61 -0.35
C LYS A 51 11.12 -5.88 -1.46
N GLN A 52 10.98 -4.92 -2.38
CA GLN A 52 10.11 -5.05 -3.55
C GLN A 52 10.65 -5.96 -4.67
N THR A 53 11.91 -6.41 -4.60
CA THR A 53 12.62 -7.03 -5.73
C THR A 53 12.28 -8.50 -5.98
N LEU A 54 12.09 -9.29 -4.92
CA LEU A 54 11.87 -10.73 -5.03
C LEU A 54 10.47 -11.15 -4.59
N VAL A 55 10.00 -10.56 -3.48
CA VAL A 55 8.81 -11.03 -2.79
C VAL A 55 7.93 -9.85 -2.37
N PRO A 56 7.43 -9.05 -3.34
CA PRO A 56 6.81 -7.76 -3.07
C PRO A 56 5.49 -7.88 -2.29
N TYR A 57 4.81 -9.01 -2.37
CA TYR A 57 3.48 -9.22 -1.80
C TYR A 57 3.44 -9.08 -0.27
N PHE A 58 4.49 -9.45 0.45
CA PHE A 58 4.53 -9.27 1.91
C PHE A 58 4.51 -7.79 2.28
N SER A 59 5.37 -7.00 1.66
CA SER A 59 5.45 -5.55 1.90
C SER A 59 4.17 -4.84 1.48
N ARG A 60 3.67 -5.12 0.27
CA ARG A 60 2.46 -4.45 -0.22
C ARG A 60 1.25 -4.80 0.64
N ALA A 61 1.05 -6.08 0.99
CA ALA A 61 -0.05 -6.48 1.86
C ALA A 61 0.09 -5.93 3.28
N THR A 62 1.30 -5.86 3.83
CA THR A 62 1.55 -5.24 5.15
C THR A 62 1.23 -3.76 5.13
N LEU A 63 1.61 -3.07 4.06
CA LEU A 63 1.36 -1.64 3.90
C LEU A 63 -0.14 -1.33 3.75
N LEU A 64 -0.89 -2.20 3.06
CA LEU A 64 -2.35 -2.15 2.88
C LEU A 64 -3.15 -2.75 4.06
N ASP A 65 -2.51 -3.03 5.19
CA ASP A 65 -3.20 -3.44 6.40
C ASP A 65 -3.25 -2.26 7.37
N LEU A 66 -4.44 -1.76 7.67
CA LEU A 66 -4.66 -0.61 8.56
C LEU A 66 -4.16 -0.84 9.99
N ARG A 67 -3.91 -2.09 10.39
CA ARG A 67 -3.31 -2.44 11.70
C ARG A 67 -1.78 -2.28 11.70
N CYS A 68 -1.18 -2.18 10.52
CA CYS A 68 0.26 -2.26 10.30
C CYS A 68 0.83 -0.99 9.63
N LYS A 69 0.45 -0.73 8.37
CA LYS A 69 0.98 0.35 7.53
C LYS A 69 2.52 0.42 7.53
N LYS A 70 3.08 1.62 7.33
CA LYS A 70 4.53 1.86 7.42
C LYS A 70 5.14 1.53 8.79
N ALA A 71 4.36 1.59 9.87
CA ALA A 71 4.87 1.33 11.22
C ALA A 71 5.37 -0.12 11.42
N ALA A 72 4.89 -1.07 10.62
CA ALA A 72 5.35 -2.45 10.68
C ALA A 72 6.78 -2.65 10.15
N PHE A 73 7.25 -1.78 9.24
CA PHE A 73 8.52 -1.95 8.53
C PHE A 73 9.73 -1.54 9.35
N ALA A 74 10.73 -2.41 9.44
CA ALA A 74 12.00 -2.11 10.09
C ALA A 74 12.81 -1.08 9.30
N VAL A 75 12.70 -1.12 7.97
CA VAL A 75 13.44 -0.22 7.07
C VAL A 75 12.47 0.73 6.37
N GLU A 76 12.56 2.02 6.69
CA GLU A 76 11.66 3.07 6.16
C GLU A 76 11.73 3.20 4.63
N SER A 77 12.92 3.00 4.04
CA SER A 77 13.08 3.05 2.58
C SER A 77 12.30 1.93 1.88
N ASN A 78 12.22 0.73 2.47
CA ASN A 78 11.41 -0.37 1.93
C ASN A 78 9.90 -0.06 1.98
N ALA A 79 9.44 0.57 3.06
CA ALA A 79 8.04 1.01 3.19
C ALA A 79 7.68 2.09 2.16
N THR A 80 8.60 3.03 1.95
CA THR A 80 8.45 4.10 0.95
C THR A 80 8.46 3.55 -0.48
N GLU A 81 9.32 2.57 -0.76
CA GLU A 81 9.35 1.91 -2.06
C GLU A 81 8.06 1.11 -2.32
N ALA A 82 7.58 0.36 -1.32
CA ALA A 82 6.28 -0.31 -1.40
C ALA A 82 5.13 0.67 -1.70
N GLU A 83 5.12 1.84 -1.06
CA GLU A 83 4.12 2.89 -1.31
C GLU A 83 4.18 3.40 -2.74
N LYS A 84 5.38 3.72 -3.25
CA LYS A 84 5.54 4.19 -4.64
C LYS A 84 5.00 3.19 -5.66
N ILE A 85 5.30 1.90 -5.43
CA ILE A 85 4.82 0.84 -6.30
C ILE A 85 3.29 0.75 -6.28
N ILE A 86 2.68 0.78 -5.10
CA ILE A 86 1.21 0.79 -4.98
C ILE A 86 0.60 2.02 -5.65
N ILE A 87 1.18 3.21 -5.48
CA ILE A 87 0.73 4.44 -6.15
C ILE A 87 0.78 4.27 -7.67
N SER A 88 1.85 3.68 -8.20
CA SER A 88 1.97 3.39 -9.62
C SER A 88 0.89 2.43 -10.10
N GLU A 89 0.60 1.37 -9.33
CA GLU A 89 -0.45 0.39 -9.65
C GLU A 89 -1.84 1.04 -9.65
N ILE A 90 -2.15 1.87 -8.65
CA ILE A 90 -3.41 2.64 -8.60
C ILE A 90 -3.51 3.57 -9.82
N ALA A 91 -2.45 4.30 -10.15
CA ALA A 91 -2.46 5.21 -11.29
C ALA A 91 -2.68 4.48 -12.63
N SER A 92 -2.10 3.28 -12.79
CA SER A 92 -2.33 2.43 -13.97
C SER A 92 -3.76 1.92 -14.05
N LEU A 93 -4.37 1.51 -12.93
CA LEU A 93 -5.77 1.07 -12.91
C LEU A 93 -6.73 2.21 -13.27
N MET A 94 -6.51 3.40 -12.71
CA MET A 94 -7.33 4.59 -13.03
C MET A 94 -7.26 5.00 -14.50
N HIS A 95 -6.11 4.77 -15.16
CA HIS A 95 -5.98 5.05 -16.59
C HIS A 95 -6.75 4.04 -17.45
N TYR A 96 -6.71 2.76 -17.08
CA TYR A 96 -7.44 1.70 -17.77
C TYR A 96 -8.97 1.92 -17.72
N ASP A 97 -9.49 2.33 -16.57
CA ASP A 97 -10.93 2.63 -16.40
C ASP A 97 -11.37 3.82 -17.27
N ALA A 98 -10.52 4.84 -17.41
CA ALA A 98 -10.80 6.00 -18.25
C ALA A 98 -10.82 5.67 -19.76
N GLU A 99 -9.98 4.73 -20.21
CA GLU A 99 -9.97 4.28 -21.61
C GLU A 99 -11.19 3.40 -21.94
N THR A 100 -11.61 2.53 -21.03
CA THR A 100 -12.76 1.63 -21.24
C THR A 100 -14.11 2.36 -21.19
N GLU A 101 -14.25 3.42 -20.39
CA GLU A 101 -15.47 4.26 -20.40
C GLU A 101 -15.61 5.09 -21.69
N SER A 102 -14.51 5.39 -22.38
CA SER A 102 -14.53 6.18 -23.63
C SER A 102 -14.98 5.39 -24.87
N GLU A 103 -15.11 4.06 -24.80
CA GLU A 103 -15.50 3.20 -25.92
C GLU A 103 -17.01 2.91 -26.01
N MET A 104 -17.83 3.45 -25.11
CA MET A 104 -19.30 3.33 -25.20
C MET A 104 -19.86 4.34 -26.21
N PRO A 105 -20.49 3.91 -27.33
CA PRO A 105 -21.03 4.84 -28.31
C PRO A 105 -22.36 5.41 -27.79
N THR A 106 -22.31 6.55 -27.09
CA THR A 106 -23.52 7.33 -26.82
C THR A 106 -24.02 7.95 -28.12
N GLY A 107 -25.10 7.39 -28.66
CA GLY A 107 -25.83 7.94 -29.78
C GLY A 107 -26.44 9.32 -29.47
N HIS A 108 -26.28 10.22 -30.44
CA HIS A 108 -27.14 11.36 -30.80
C HIS A 108 -27.72 12.26 -29.69
N GLY A 109 -27.13 13.46 -29.55
CA GLY A 109 -27.78 14.65 -29.00
C GLY A 109 -27.57 15.86 -29.93
N LYS A 110 -28.66 16.40 -30.49
CA LYS A 110 -28.71 17.59 -31.37
C LYS A 110 -27.80 18.74 -30.87
N LYS A 111 -26.98 19.29 -31.78
CA LYS A 111 -26.37 20.63 -31.63
C LYS A 111 -27.47 21.69 -31.57
N ASN A 112 -27.95 22.01 -30.37
CA ASN A 112 -28.60 23.30 -30.13
C ASN A 112 -27.50 24.34 -30.03
N ASN A 113 -27.37 25.12 -31.09
CA ASN A 113 -26.49 26.27 -31.21
C ASN A 113 -27.04 27.41 -30.33
N SER A 114 -26.82 27.33 -29.03
CA SER A 114 -26.86 28.50 -28.14
C SER A 114 -25.42 28.80 -27.76
N ASP A 115 -24.93 29.98 -28.14
CA ASP A 115 -23.65 30.55 -27.71
C ASP A 115 -23.64 30.67 -26.19
N ASN A 116 -23.41 29.56 -25.50
CA ASN A 116 -23.29 29.56 -24.06
C ASN A 116 -21.95 30.19 -23.75
N LEU A 117 -21.94 31.40 -23.19
CA LEU A 117 -20.72 32.14 -22.81
C LEU A 117 -19.76 31.30 -21.95
N TRP A 118 -20.24 30.21 -21.35
CA TRP A 118 -19.47 29.30 -20.52
C TRP A 118 -18.82 28.14 -21.28
N THR A 119 -19.06 27.93 -22.58
CA THR A 119 -18.44 26.80 -23.33
C THR A 119 -16.92 26.86 -23.28
N PHE A 120 -16.29 28.03 -23.41
CA PHE A 120 -14.84 28.14 -23.28
C PHE A 120 -14.33 27.67 -21.91
N LEU A 121 -15.10 27.92 -20.84
CA LEU A 121 -14.75 27.52 -19.49
C LEU A 121 -15.00 26.03 -19.29
N ILE A 122 -16.14 25.51 -19.78
CA ILE A 122 -16.46 24.08 -19.76
C ILE A 122 -15.40 23.29 -20.52
N ASP A 123 -15.01 23.73 -21.71
CA ASP A 123 -13.95 23.11 -22.52
C ASP A 123 -12.59 23.19 -21.83
N LYS A 124 -12.27 24.32 -21.20
CA LYS A 124 -11.02 24.49 -20.44
C LYS A 124 -10.99 23.64 -19.18
N VAL A 125 -12.12 23.52 -18.47
CA VAL A 125 -12.27 22.65 -17.29
C VAL A 125 -12.17 21.19 -17.71
N ASN A 126 -12.87 20.78 -18.76
CA ASN A 126 -12.81 19.42 -19.31
C ASN A 126 -11.37 19.08 -19.73
N ASN A 127 -10.67 19.98 -20.42
CA ASN A 127 -9.27 19.78 -20.81
C ASN A 127 -8.35 19.68 -19.58
N VAL A 128 -8.54 20.52 -18.56
CA VAL A 128 -7.78 20.42 -17.29
C VAL A 128 -8.11 19.13 -16.52
N GLN A 129 -9.35 18.67 -16.55
CA GLN A 129 -9.82 17.46 -15.87
C GLN A 129 -9.33 16.20 -16.59
N SER A 130 -9.33 16.18 -17.93
CA SER A 130 -8.66 15.16 -18.75
C SER A 130 -7.14 15.16 -18.52
N ASN A 131 -6.55 16.31 -18.17
CA ASN A 131 -5.14 16.44 -17.82
C ASN A 131 -4.85 16.23 -16.32
N SER A 132 -5.85 15.94 -15.49
CA SER A 132 -5.62 15.56 -14.10
C SER A 132 -4.92 14.20 -14.11
N THR A 133 -3.60 14.22 -13.91
CA THR A 133 -2.77 13.03 -14.08
C THR A 133 -3.22 11.95 -13.09
N SER A 134 -3.53 10.74 -13.57
CA SER A 134 -3.90 9.59 -12.73
C SER A 134 -2.93 9.37 -11.56
N SER A 135 -1.67 9.78 -11.73
CA SER A 135 -0.64 9.80 -10.69
C SER A 135 -0.97 10.72 -9.51
N SER A 136 -1.43 11.96 -9.76
CA SER A 136 -1.78 12.91 -8.69
C SER A 136 -2.97 12.42 -7.86
N SER A 137 -3.97 11.85 -8.54
CA SER A 137 -5.15 11.25 -7.90
C SER A 137 -4.78 10.00 -7.09
N ALA A 138 -3.94 9.11 -7.65
CA ALA A 138 -3.42 7.94 -6.94
C ALA A 138 -2.62 8.32 -5.67
N ILE A 139 -1.77 9.35 -5.76
CA ILE A 139 -1.05 9.90 -4.59
C ILE A 139 -2.03 10.40 -3.52
N ALA A 140 -3.09 11.12 -3.92
CA ALA A 140 -4.09 11.63 -2.99
C ALA A 140 -4.84 10.50 -2.28
N LEU A 141 -5.29 9.48 -3.02
CA LEU A 141 -5.95 8.29 -2.48
C LEU A 141 -5.04 7.54 -1.49
N MET A 142 -3.78 7.32 -1.87
CA MET A 142 -2.83 6.62 -1.00
C MET A 142 -2.57 7.42 0.29
N LYS A 143 -2.42 8.75 0.20
CA LYS A 143 -2.30 9.61 1.37
C LYS A 143 -3.52 9.55 2.28
N GLN A 144 -4.73 9.60 1.71
CA GLN A 144 -5.97 9.47 2.46
C GLN A 144 -6.02 8.14 3.22
N TYR A 145 -5.70 7.04 2.55
CA TYR A 145 -5.62 5.72 3.15
C TYR A 145 -4.59 5.65 4.29
N MET A 146 -3.38 6.17 4.05
CA MET A 146 -2.30 6.18 5.06
C MET A 146 -2.64 7.00 6.30
N ASN A 147 -3.45 8.05 6.15
CA ASN A 147 -3.90 8.90 7.25
C ASN A 147 -5.07 8.32 8.08
N MET A 148 -5.71 7.23 7.63
CA MET A 148 -6.74 6.56 8.44
C MET A 148 -6.18 6.12 9.81
N PRO A 149 -6.98 6.09 10.88
CA PRO A 149 -6.51 5.61 12.18
C PRO A 149 -6.10 4.13 12.12
N TYR A 150 -5.17 3.74 12.98
CA TYR A 150 -4.80 2.35 13.14
C TYR A 150 -5.97 1.54 13.68
N GLN A 151 -6.18 0.35 13.12
CA GLN A 151 -7.16 -0.61 13.64
C GLN A 151 -6.54 -1.53 14.70
N HIS A 152 -7.38 -2.11 15.56
CA HIS A 152 -6.93 -3.11 16.53
C HIS A 152 -6.50 -4.41 15.85
N LEU A 153 -5.42 -5.04 16.33
CA LEU A 153 -4.89 -6.31 15.81
C LEU A 153 -5.92 -7.46 15.74
N ASN A 154 -6.94 -7.42 16.60
CA ASN A 154 -7.97 -8.45 16.74
C ASN A 154 -9.22 -8.21 15.87
N CYS A 155 -9.31 -7.10 15.12
CA CYS A 155 -10.42 -6.85 14.20
C CYS A 155 -10.34 -7.76 12.97
N ASN A 156 -11.50 -8.00 12.34
CA ASN A 156 -11.60 -8.68 11.06
C ASN A 156 -11.40 -7.67 9.93
N ILE A 157 -10.49 -7.93 8.99
CA ILE A 157 -10.25 -7.01 7.86
C ILE A 157 -11.40 -7.03 6.84
N VAL A 158 -12.20 -8.10 6.78
CA VAL A 158 -13.17 -8.36 5.70
C VAL A 158 -14.53 -7.68 5.92
N GLU A 159 -14.73 -6.92 7.00
CA GLU A 159 -16.04 -6.32 7.34
C GLU A 159 -16.26 -4.90 6.78
N TYR A 160 -15.49 -4.47 5.78
CA TYR A 160 -15.63 -3.17 5.13
C TYR A 160 -15.87 -3.29 3.62
#